data_AF-A0A418X2J3-F1
#
_entry.id   AF-A0A418X2J3-F1
#
_cell.length_a   1.000
_cell.length_b   1.000
_cell.length_c   1.000
_cell.angle_alpha   90.00
_cell.angle_beta   90.00
_cell.angle_gamma   90.00
#
_symmetry.space_group_name_H-M   'P 1'
#
loop_
_entity.id
_entity.type
_entity.pdbx_description
1 polymer ?
#
loop_
_entity_poly.entity_id
_entity_poly.type
_entity_poly.pdbx_seq_one_letter_code
_entity_poly.pdbx_strand_id
1 'polypeptide(L)'
;MLSRLAPLAAVLLALAPAAWAGQQLDTDPCAGRSQASCNALGVTDKPSIAWRNTFSASEGQQVSARLTKMMEVILQAPELREPRGMSLHPSMSASPPPAHAEKQHPALIEAFLLAKFITVEDKHATQDKKTGAWKGTGEGPMLRMRFNDLGAFLSITPMDYAKPGQYYTEPPKVGEVGGFPVYKTAGPEVILIHKRDALPWRPVPVERYLQTLISDEETLHAGFQKQMASTQGAGKAELEKANADRQTRIDTMKQQLAQLSPAQRQAGACNAARRKRGDIIGLDFNCGPGSEPLVEPNQDYFTRSAPKGSLQVLAISTTWGVLPRNDRMPNVLGRKLRASLSEMDLKALQAMMD
;
A
#
# COMPACT_ATOMS: atom_id res chain seq x y z
N MET A 1 62.08 27.23 1.68
CA MET A 1 60.80 27.45 0.98
C MET A 1 59.77 26.52 1.61
N LEU A 2 58.99 27.04 2.56
CA LEU A 2 58.00 26.29 3.36
C LEU A 2 56.60 26.72 2.90
N SER A 3 55.93 25.85 2.14
CA SER A 3 54.53 26.07 1.71
C SER A 3 53.57 25.64 2.81
N ARG A 4 52.80 26.60 3.31
CA ARG A 4 51.71 26.41 4.26
C ARG A 4 50.47 25.87 3.52
N LEU A 5 49.98 24.71 3.93
CA LEU A 5 48.66 24.19 3.57
C LEU A 5 47.63 24.71 4.58
N ALA A 6 46.59 25.38 4.07
CA ALA A 6 45.45 25.82 4.86
C ALA A 6 44.36 24.72 4.89
N PRO A 7 43.65 24.50 6.01
CA PRO A 7 42.53 23.57 6.05
C PRO A 7 41.25 24.25 5.56
N LEU A 8 40.60 23.64 4.57
CA LEU A 8 39.23 23.95 4.15
C LEU A 8 38.26 23.42 5.22
N ALA A 9 37.66 24.32 5.97
CA ALA A 9 36.57 24.01 6.88
C ALA A 9 35.30 23.72 6.08
N ALA A 10 34.80 22.48 6.17
CA ALA A 10 33.51 22.08 5.61
C ALA A 10 32.38 22.65 6.48
N VAL A 11 31.61 23.58 5.92
CA VAL A 11 30.37 24.09 6.53
C VAL A 11 29.27 23.04 6.30
N LEU A 12 28.97 22.26 7.32
CA LEU A 12 27.78 21.42 7.40
C LEU A 12 26.56 22.33 7.62
N LEU A 13 25.86 22.67 6.54
CA LEU A 13 24.51 23.25 6.59
C LEU A 13 23.55 22.19 7.13
N ALA A 14 23.30 22.22 8.44
CA ALA A 14 22.20 21.50 9.06
C ALA A 14 20.89 22.12 8.55
N LEU A 15 20.28 21.51 7.52
CA LEU A 15 18.91 21.78 7.13
C LEU A 15 18.00 21.31 8.27
N ALA A 16 17.60 22.25 9.13
CA ALA A 16 16.55 22.00 10.10
C ALA A 16 15.28 21.55 9.33
N PRO A 17 14.55 20.54 9.83
CA PRO A 17 13.28 20.16 9.22
C PRO A 17 12.36 21.38 9.25
N ALA A 18 11.92 21.81 8.06
CA ALA A 18 10.93 22.86 7.95
C ALA A 18 9.67 22.41 8.72
N ALA A 19 9.44 23.02 9.89
CA ALA A 19 8.20 22.83 10.62
C ALA A 19 7.07 23.39 9.74
N TRP A 20 6.25 22.49 9.20
CA TRP A 20 5.08 22.85 8.40
C TRP A 20 4.07 23.58 9.29
N ALA A 21 4.13 24.91 9.31
CA ALA A 21 3.06 25.76 9.84
C ALA A 21 1.93 25.78 8.80
N GLY A 22 1.13 24.71 8.76
CA GLY A 22 -0.04 24.61 7.89
C GLY A 22 -1.07 25.68 8.23
N GLN A 23 -1.64 26.31 7.21
CA GLN A 23 -2.83 27.17 7.35
C GLN A 23 -3.91 26.40 8.14
N GLN A 24 -4.39 27.00 9.21
CA GLN A 24 -5.47 26.46 10.02
C GLN A 24 -6.75 26.52 9.18
N LEU A 25 -7.03 25.45 8.43
CA LEU A 25 -8.27 25.32 7.68
C LEU A 25 -9.41 25.28 8.70
N ASP A 26 -10.24 26.33 8.68
CA ASP A 26 -11.47 26.44 9.46
C ASP A 26 -12.42 25.33 9.02
N THR A 27 -12.27 24.16 9.62
CA THR A 27 -13.03 22.96 9.29
C THR A 27 -13.92 22.63 10.46
N ASP A 28 -15.01 23.38 10.57
CA ASP A 28 -16.10 23.04 11.47
C ASP A 28 -16.39 21.52 11.33
N PRO A 29 -16.17 20.71 12.38
CA PRO A 29 -16.46 19.27 12.35
C PRO A 29 -17.96 18.99 12.16
N CYS A 30 -18.79 20.03 12.23
CA CYS A 30 -20.23 20.00 12.00
C CYS A 30 -20.68 20.66 10.70
N ALA A 31 -19.77 21.05 9.80
CA ALA A 31 -20.15 21.68 8.54
C ALA A 31 -21.18 20.80 7.78
N GLY A 32 -22.40 21.32 7.63
CA GLY A 32 -23.53 20.63 6.97
C GLY A 32 -24.26 19.59 7.82
N ARG A 33 -24.04 19.56 9.14
CA ARG A 33 -24.68 18.64 10.10
C ARG A 33 -25.23 19.40 11.30
N SER A 34 -26.22 18.82 11.97
CA SER A 34 -26.71 19.42 13.21
C SER A 34 -25.70 19.25 14.35
N GLN A 35 -25.73 20.19 15.29
CA GLN A 35 -24.91 20.12 16.50
C GLN A 35 -25.25 18.90 17.36
N ALA A 36 -26.52 18.47 17.36
CA ALA A 36 -26.96 17.27 18.06
C ALA A 36 -26.33 16.00 17.44
N SER A 37 -26.32 15.89 16.11
CA SER A 37 -25.67 14.81 15.38
C SER A 37 -24.17 14.76 15.59
N CYS A 38 -23.49 15.90 15.70
CA CYS A 38 -22.06 15.96 15.98
C CYS A 38 -21.67 15.54 17.40
N ASN A 39 -22.47 15.94 18.39
CA ASN A 39 -22.15 15.72 19.80
C ASN A 39 -22.65 14.38 20.31
N ALA A 40 -23.55 13.72 19.56
CA ALA A 40 -24.04 12.40 19.83
C ALA A 40 -22.88 11.41 19.99
N LEU A 41 -22.82 10.76 21.15
CA LEU A 41 -21.91 9.64 21.39
C LEU A 41 -22.33 8.48 20.48
N GLY A 42 -21.39 7.91 19.74
CA GLY A 42 -21.63 6.77 18.88
C GLY A 42 -21.40 5.43 19.54
N VAL A 43 -22.09 4.42 19.02
CA VAL A 43 -21.82 3.02 19.35
C VAL A 43 -20.49 2.60 18.72
N THR A 44 -19.68 1.88 19.49
CA THR A 44 -18.58 1.06 18.97
C THR A 44 -19.01 -0.40 19.02
N ASP A 45 -19.21 -1.00 17.85
CA ASP A 45 -19.65 -2.39 17.76
C ASP A 45 -18.55 -3.36 18.20
N LYS A 46 -18.95 -4.57 18.59
CA LYS A 46 -17.99 -5.68 18.79
C LYS A 46 -17.38 -6.05 17.43
N PRO A 47 -16.08 -6.39 17.38
CA PRO A 47 -15.47 -6.79 16.12
C PRO A 47 -16.18 -7.99 15.48
N SER A 48 -16.56 -7.85 14.21
CA SER A 48 -17.00 -8.97 13.38
C SER A 48 -15.78 -9.71 12.84
N ILE A 49 -15.80 -11.04 12.86
CA ILE A 49 -14.65 -11.87 12.51
C ILE A 49 -15.06 -12.96 11.51
N ALA A 50 -14.34 -13.06 10.39
CA ALA A 50 -14.56 -14.08 9.36
C ALA A 50 -13.25 -14.77 8.93
N TRP A 51 -13.06 -16.03 9.37
CA TRP A 51 -11.95 -16.89 8.95
C TRP A 51 -12.45 -17.88 7.89
N ARG A 52 -12.23 -17.63 6.61
CA ARG A 52 -12.72 -18.49 5.52
C ARG A 52 -11.88 -19.77 5.41
N ASN A 53 -12.04 -20.71 6.36
CA ASN A 53 -11.25 -21.95 6.47
C ASN A 53 -9.72 -21.72 6.45
N THR A 54 -9.29 -20.55 6.90
CA THR A 54 -7.89 -20.12 6.82
C THR A 54 -7.04 -20.71 7.95
N PHE A 55 -7.65 -20.90 9.11
CA PHE A 55 -6.99 -21.36 10.34
C PHE A 55 -7.70 -22.59 10.90
N SER A 56 -6.97 -23.39 11.68
CA SER A 56 -7.62 -24.31 12.62
C SER A 56 -8.43 -23.53 13.67
N ALA A 57 -9.34 -24.20 14.39
CA ALA A 57 -10.16 -23.53 15.40
C ALA A 57 -9.32 -22.87 16.50
N SER A 58 -8.29 -23.56 17.01
CA SER A 58 -7.39 -23.03 18.06
C SER A 58 -6.54 -21.87 17.57
N GLU A 59 -5.95 -21.99 16.37
CA GLU A 59 -5.18 -20.91 15.75
C GLU A 59 -6.05 -19.70 15.47
N GLY A 60 -7.26 -19.91 14.92
CA GLY A 60 -8.23 -18.85 14.68
C GLY A 60 -8.62 -18.11 15.95
N GLN A 61 -8.78 -18.82 17.08
CA GLN A 61 -9.05 -18.20 18.38
C GLN A 61 -7.88 -17.32 18.85
N GLN A 62 -6.63 -17.79 18.72
CA GLN A 62 -5.44 -17.03 19.11
C GLN A 62 -5.29 -15.77 18.25
N VAL A 63 -5.44 -15.90 16.92
CA VAL A 63 -5.41 -14.76 15.98
C VAL A 63 -6.53 -13.78 16.30
N SER A 64 -7.75 -14.26 16.57
CA SER A 64 -8.89 -13.42 16.96
C SER A 64 -8.61 -12.61 18.23
N ALA A 65 -8.10 -13.27 19.27
CA ALA A 65 -7.79 -12.61 20.54
C ALA A 65 -6.71 -11.54 20.37
N ARG A 66 -5.67 -11.84 19.60
CA ARG A 66 -4.59 -10.90 19.30
C ARG A 66 -5.09 -9.69 18.52
N LEU A 67 -5.83 -9.89 17.43
CA LEU A 67 -6.35 -8.79 16.61
C LEU A 67 -7.41 -7.96 17.36
N THR A 68 -8.21 -8.59 18.23
CA THR A 68 -9.13 -7.87 19.12
C THR A 68 -8.37 -6.93 20.03
N LYS A 69 -7.27 -7.41 20.65
CA LYS A 69 -6.40 -6.58 21.49
C LYS A 69 -5.73 -5.44 20.70
N MET A 70 -5.31 -5.69 19.46
CA MET A 70 -4.78 -4.64 18.58
C MET A 70 -5.85 -3.58 18.26
N MET A 71 -7.10 -4.01 18.01
CA MET A 71 -8.22 -3.09 17.81
C MET A 71 -8.53 -2.28 19.07
N GLU A 72 -8.44 -2.88 20.25
CA GLU A 72 -8.59 -2.17 21.53
C GLU A 72 -7.56 -1.05 21.69
N VAL A 73 -6.30 -1.28 21.28
CA VAL A 73 -5.24 -0.24 21.26
C VAL A 73 -5.61 0.90 20.32
N ILE A 74 -6.10 0.59 19.12
CA ILE A 74 -6.55 1.60 18.15
C ILE A 74 -7.68 2.45 18.72
N LEU A 75 -8.65 1.80 19.37
CA LEU A 75 -9.78 2.45 20.00
C LEU A 75 -9.40 3.29 21.24
N GLN A 76 -8.15 3.24 21.72
CA GLN A 76 -7.68 4.16 22.77
C GLN A 76 -7.33 5.56 22.24
N ALA A 77 -7.20 5.74 20.93
CA ALA A 77 -6.98 7.08 20.38
C ALA A 77 -8.13 8.02 20.80
N PRO A 78 -7.85 9.25 21.26
CA PRO A 78 -8.85 10.18 21.80
C PRO A 78 -10.15 10.29 20.99
N GLU A 79 -10.03 10.46 19.67
CA GLU A 79 -11.17 10.57 18.74
C GLU A 79 -11.97 9.27 18.54
N LEU A 80 -11.40 8.12 18.88
CA LEU A 80 -12.02 6.79 18.70
C LEU A 80 -12.58 6.22 20.00
N ARG A 81 -12.03 6.61 21.15
CA ARG A 81 -12.46 6.15 22.48
C ARG A 81 -13.85 6.65 22.85
N GLU A 82 -14.15 7.90 22.51
CA GLU A 82 -15.48 8.49 22.62
C GLU A 82 -15.91 9.01 21.24
N PRO A 83 -16.39 8.13 20.34
CA PRO A 83 -16.61 8.51 18.96
C PRO A 83 -17.82 9.44 18.86
N ARG A 84 -17.58 10.75 18.88
CA ARG A 84 -18.64 11.76 18.78
C ARG A 84 -18.96 12.08 17.33
N GLY A 85 -20.25 12.01 17.01
CA GLY A 85 -20.79 12.24 15.69
C GLY A 85 -20.50 11.14 14.68
N MET A 86 -19.97 10.00 15.14
CA MET A 86 -19.79 8.79 14.35
C MET A 86 -19.97 7.54 15.19
N SER A 87 -20.43 6.44 14.60
CA SER A 87 -20.32 5.11 15.19
C SER A 87 -19.19 4.33 14.52
N LEU A 88 -18.57 3.41 15.26
CA LEU A 88 -17.42 2.62 14.81
C LEU A 88 -17.79 1.15 14.63
N HIS A 89 -17.43 0.60 13.47
CA HIS A 89 -17.79 -0.75 13.03
C HIS A 89 -16.51 -1.54 12.72
N PRO A 90 -15.85 -2.15 13.72
CA PRO A 90 -14.67 -2.96 13.51
C PRO A 90 -15.03 -4.29 12.83
N SER A 91 -14.25 -4.67 11.82
CA SER A 91 -14.40 -5.93 11.09
C SER A 91 -13.03 -6.50 10.77
N MET A 92 -12.94 -7.84 10.79
CA MET A 92 -11.72 -8.57 10.55
C MET A 92 -12.02 -9.78 9.67
N SER A 93 -11.14 -10.04 8.72
CA SER A 93 -11.21 -11.20 7.86
C SER A 93 -9.82 -11.75 7.59
N ALA A 94 -9.75 -13.06 7.35
CA ALA A 94 -8.54 -13.68 6.83
C ALA A 94 -8.86 -14.46 5.56
N SER A 95 -7.87 -14.48 4.67
CA SER A 95 -7.83 -15.36 3.52
C SER A 95 -6.56 -16.21 3.57
N PRO A 96 -6.59 -17.44 3.01
CA PRO A 96 -5.37 -18.20 2.86
C PRO A 96 -4.34 -17.42 2.04
N PRO A 97 -3.06 -17.79 2.15
CA PRO A 97 -2.05 -17.27 1.24
C PRO A 97 -2.50 -17.51 -0.21
N PRO A 98 -2.17 -16.60 -1.12
CA PRO A 98 -2.44 -16.76 -2.53
C PRO A 98 -1.83 -18.07 -3.07
N ALA A 99 -2.47 -18.70 -4.06
CA ALA A 99 -2.10 -20.05 -4.52
C ALA A 99 -0.64 -20.19 -5.01
N HIS A 100 -0.04 -19.10 -5.47
CA HIS A 100 1.33 -19.05 -5.99
C HIS A 100 2.29 -18.32 -5.05
N ALA A 101 1.82 -17.90 -3.87
CA ALA A 101 2.73 -17.49 -2.82
C ALA A 101 3.55 -18.69 -2.37
N GLU A 102 4.73 -18.43 -1.81
CA GLU A 102 5.54 -19.48 -1.19
C GLU A 102 4.70 -20.26 -0.18
N LYS A 103 4.91 -21.58 -0.08
CA LYS A 103 4.10 -22.46 0.79
C LYS A 103 4.09 -21.99 2.26
N GLN A 104 5.12 -21.24 2.67
CA GLN A 104 5.29 -20.70 4.01
C GLN A 104 4.82 -19.26 4.18
N HIS A 105 4.19 -18.66 3.16
CA HIS A 105 3.58 -17.34 3.29
C HIS A 105 2.47 -17.41 4.36
N PRO A 106 2.47 -16.51 5.36
CA PRO A 106 1.42 -16.50 6.38
C PRO A 106 0.07 -16.07 5.77
N ALA A 107 -1.01 -16.29 6.51
CA ALA A 107 -2.32 -15.86 6.07
C ALA A 107 -2.37 -14.34 5.86
N LEU A 108 -3.12 -13.92 4.84
CA LEU A 108 -3.44 -12.51 4.64
C LEU A 108 -4.59 -12.16 5.57
N ILE A 109 -4.41 -11.13 6.38
CA ILE A 109 -5.46 -10.68 7.31
C ILE A 109 -5.75 -9.22 6.99
N GLU A 110 -7.03 -8.90 6.87
CA GLU A 110 -7.51 -7.54 6.74
C GLU A 110 -8.41 -7.22 7.93
N ALA A 111 -8.07 -6.15 8.64
CA ALA A 111 -8.91 -5.56 9.66
C ALA A 111 -9.24 -4.13 9.25
N PHE A 112 -10.48 -3.69 9.44
CA PHE A 112 -10.85 -2.31 9.20
C PHE A 112 -11.79 -1.80 10.27
N LEU A 113 -11.70 -0.50 10.52
CA LEU A 113 -12.59 0.27 11.39
C LEU A 113 -13.37 1.23 10.51
N LEU A 114 -14.63 0.88 10.25
CA LEU A 114 -15.54 1.72 9.45
C LEU A 114 -16.22 2.75 10.35
N ALA A 115 -16.03 4.04 10.05
CA ALA A 115 -16.70 5.13 10.73
C ALA A 115 -17.96 5.53 9.95
N LYS A 116 -19.13 5.48 10.60
CA LYS A 116 -20.42 5.87 10.00
C LYS A 116 -20.96 7.12 10.67
N PHE A 117 -21.54 8.02 9.88
CA PHE A 117 -22.14 9.24 10.42
C PHE A 117 -23.36 8.93 11.28
N ILE A 118 -23.50 9.67 12.38
CA ILE A 118 -24.74 9.72 13.17
C ILE A 118 -25.60 10.86 12.63
N THR A 119 -26.88 10.58 12.42
CA THR A 119 -27.89 11.59 12.05
C THR A 119 -29.06 11.44 13.02
N VAL A 120 -29.05 12.17 14.14
CA VAL A 120 -30.06 12.00 15.21
C VAL A 120 -31.45 12.45 14.77
N GLU A 121 -31.52 13.32 13.77
CA GLU A 121 -32.77 13.79 13.17
C GLU A 121 -33.39 12.77 12.20
N ASP A 122 -32.66 11.72 11.81
CA ASP A 122 -33.19 10.69 10.93
C ASP A 122 -34.24 9.86 11.67
N LYS A 123 -35.42 9.67 11.07
CA LYS A 123 -36.51 8.85 11.63
C LYS A 123 -36.12 7.38 11.85
N HIS A 124 -35.06 6.91 11.19
CA HIS A 124 -34.49 5.58 11.33
C HIS A 124 -33.26 5.55 12.26
N ALA A 125 -32.90 6.69 12.86
CA ALA A 125 -31.82 6.75 13.83
C ALA A 125 -32.12 5.83 15.01
N THR A 126 -31.13 5.00 15.36
CA THR A 126 -31.26 4.02 16.43
C THR A 126 -30.34 4.38 17.57
N GLN A 127 -30.91 4.58 18.76
CA GLN A 127 -30.16 4.79 19.99
C GLN A 127 -30.16 3.51 20.83
N ASP A 128 -28.99 3.13 21.34
CA ASP A 128 -28.89 2.11 22.37
C ASP A 128 -29.51 2.65 23.67
N LYS A 129 -30.61 2.03 24.11
CA LYS A 129 -31.38 2.49 25.28
C LYS A 129 -30.60 2.42 26.60
N LYS A 130 -29.56 1.57 26.69
CA LYS A 130 -28.78 1.39 27.92
C LYS A 130 -27.66 2.42 28.02
N THR A 131 -26.98 2.69 26.92
CA THR A 131 -25.80 3.58 26.91
C THR A 131 -26.13 5.00 26.44
N GLY A 132 -27.28 5.20 25.78
CA GLY A 132 -27.62 6.46 25.12
C GLY A 132 -26.81 6.72 23.84
N ALA A 133 -25.97 5.78 23.41
CA ALA A 133 -25.15 5.93 22.22
C ALA A 133 -25.94 5.68 20.94
N TRP A 134 -25.59 6.37 19.86
CA TRP A 134 -26.30 6.31 18.58
C TRP A 134 -25.57 5.43 17.56
N LYS A 135 -26.35 4.68 16.78
CA LYS A 135 -25.85 3.95 15.61
C LYS A 135 -25.78 4.90 14.43
N GLY A 136 -24.65 4.90 13.74
CA GLY A 136 -24.48 5.58 12.47
C GLY A 136 -25.02 4.76 11.30
N THR A 137 -25.34 5.44 10.22
CA THR A 137 -25.92 4.86 8.99
C THR A 137 -25.04 5.12 7.77
N GLY A 138 -25.30 4.38 6.69
CA GLY A 138 -24.60 4.54 5.41
C GLY A 138 -23.19 3.92 5.36
N GLU A 139 -22.51 4.22 4.26
CA GLU A 139 -21.08 3.99 4.12
C GLU A 139 -20.30 5.18 4.70
N GLY A 140 -19.05 4.95 5.04
CA GLY A 140 -18.17 5.99 5.50
C GLY A 140 -16.72 5.59 5.33
N PRO A 141 -15.79 6.46 5.75
CA PRO A 141 -14.38 6.13 5.63
C PRO A 141 -13.99 5.03 6.58
N MET A 142 -12.89 4.38 6.20
CA MET A 142 -12.30 3.31 6.96
C MET A 142 -10.85 3.62 7.29
N LEU A 143 -10.46 3.25 8.50
CA LEU A 143 -9.08 2.92 8.80
C LEU A 143 -8.90 1.44 8.45
N ARG A 144 -7.89 1.14 7.65
CA ARG A 144 -7.62 -0.20 7.14
C ARG A 144 -6.25 -0.65 7.62
N MET A 145 -6.20 -1.88 8.10
CA MET A 145 -5.00 -2.61 8.50
C MET A 145 -4.89 -3.85 7.64
N ARG A 146 -3.79 -4.01 6.91
CA ARG A 146 -3.50 -5.24 6.17
C ARG A 146 -2.24 -5.87 6.74
N PHE A 147 -2.37 -7.12 7.17
CA PHE A 147 -1.27 -7.90 7.70
C PHE A 147 -0.81 -8.90 6.65
N ASN A 148 0.51 -9.02 6.52
CA ASN A 148 1.18 -9.93 5.59
C ASN A 148 0.82 -9.73 4.11
N ASP A 149 0.07 -8.68 3.76
CA ASP A 149 -0.18 -8.33 2.38
C ASP A 149 0.98 -7.48 1.85
N LEU A 150 1.98 -8.13 1.24
CA LEU A 150 3.11 -7.43 0.61
C LEU A 150 2.64 -6.46 -0.50
N GLY A 151 1.43 -6.68 -1.03
CA GLY A 151 0.81 -5.86 -2.05
C GLY A 151 0.26 -4.54 -1.55
N ALA A 152 0.00 -4.45 -0.25
CA ALA A 152 -0.59 -3.27 0.36
C ALA A 152 0.23 -1.99 0.15
N PHE A 153 1.54 -2.14 -0.10
CA PHE A 153 2.49 -1.03 -0.31
C PHE A 153 2.78 -0.75 -1.79
N LEU A 154 2.42 -1.67 -2.69
CA LEU A 154 2.86 -1.67 -4.08
C LEU A 154 1.71 -1.41 -5.07
N SER A 155 0.47 -1.72 -4.70
CA SER A 155 -0.69 -1.60 -5.60
C SER A 155 -1.94 -1.12 -4.87
N ILE A 156 -2.87 -0.52 -5.64
CA ILE A 156 -4.24 -0.22 -5.19
C ILE A 156 -5.14 -1.44 -5.18
N THR A 157 -4.84 -2.41 -6.04
CA THR A 157 -5.54 -3.68 -6.10
C THR A 157 -4.79 -4.72 -5.28
N PRO A 158 -5.48 -5.70 -4.69
CA PRO A 158 -4.81 -6.91 -4.21
C PRO A 158 -3.89 -7.44 -5.31
N MET A 159 -2.67 -7.83 -4.94
CA MET A 159 -1.76 -8.43 -5.92
C MET A 159 -2.37 -9.70 -6.47
N ASP A 160 -2.28 -9.87 -7.78
CA ASP A 160 -2.70 -11.09 -8.43
C ASP A 160 -1.56 -12.08 -8.35
N TYR A 161 -1.31 -12.66 -7.19
CA TYR A 161 -0.14 -13.53 -7.01
C TYR A 161 -0.09 -14.70 -8.01
N ALA A 162 -1.19 -15.02 -8.71
CA ALA A 162 -1.17 -16.00 -9.80
C ALA A 162 -0.38 -15.57 -11.03
N LYS A 163 -0.07 -14.28 -11.16
CA LYS A 163 0.80 -13.75 -12.20
C LYS A 163 2.23 -13.64 -11.68
N PRO A 164 3.16 -14.49 -12.17
CA PRO A 164 4.58 -14.26 -11.89
C PRO A 164 5.03 -12.93 -12.51
N GLY A 165 6.11 -12.35 -11.97
CA GLY A 165 6.74 -11.17 -12.58
C GLY A 165 5.93 -9.88 -12.49
N GLN A 166 5.16 -9.68 -11.41
CA GLN A 166 4.58 -8.37 -11.13
C GLN A 166 5.65 -7.42 -10.61
N TYR A 167 5.83 -6.32 -11.33
CA TYR A 167 6.80 -5.28 -11.03
C TYR A 167 6.09 -3.97 -10.75
N TYR A 168 6.59 -3.24 -9.77
CA TYR A 168 6.00 -2.00 -9.29
C TYR A 168 7.07 -0.93 -9.20
N THR A 169 6.68 0.33 -9.33
CA THR A 169 7.56 1.43 -8.92
C THR A 169 7.74 1.37 -7.40
N GLU A 170 8.98 1.51 -6.93
CA GLU A 170 9.31 1.60 -5.52
C GLU A 170 8.52 2.75 -4.88
N PRO A 171 7.74 2.48 -3.83
CA PRO A 171 6.94 3.53 -3.21
C PRO A 171 7.88 4.50 -2.49
N PRO A 172 7.84 5.81 -2.77
CA PRO A 172 8.72 6.76 -2.08
C PRO A 172 8.26 6.95 -0.63
N LYS A 173 9.22 7.01 0.29
CA LYS A 173 8.99 7.47 1.67
C LYS A 173 8.65 8.96 1.64
N VAL A 174 7.45 9.32 2.09
CA VAL A 174 6.92 10.69 2.03
C VAL A 174 6.75 11.33 3.41
N GLY A 175 6.95 10.58 4.49
CA GLY A 175 6.85 11.12 5.84
C GLY A 175 7.00 10.05 6.91
N GLU A 176 6.60 10.41 8.13
CA GLU A 176 6.57 9.53 9.29
C GLU A 176 5.34 9.83 10.16
N VAL A 177 4.79 8.80 10.79
CA VAL A 177 3.73 8.92 11.81
C VAL A 177 4.10 8.00 12.99
N GLY A 178 4.13 8.53 14.21
CA GLY A 178 4.49 7.76 15.40
C GLY A 178 5.89 7.12 15.36
N GLY A 179 6.81 7.68 14.54
CA GLY A 179 8.15 7.12 14.30
C GLY A 179 8.21 6.00 13.25
N PHE A 180 7.09 5.72 12.56
CA PHE A 180 7.04 4.73 11.48
C PHE A 180 7.00 5.39 10.11
N PRO A 181 7.68 4.83 9.09
CA PRO A 181 7.73 5.42 7.76
C PRO A 181 6.36 5.38 7.07
N VAL A 182 6.03 6.48 6.40
CA VAL A 182 4.86 6.61 5.52
C VAL A 182 5.31 6.57 4.08
N TYR A 183 4.72 5.66 3.31
CA TYR A 183 5.00 5.47 1.90
C TYR A 183 3.84 5.93 1.04
N LYS A 184 4.16 6.62 -0.07
CA LYS A 184 3.17 6.93 -1.11
C LYS A 184 3.06 5.73 -2.03
N THR A 185 1.88 5.12 -2.04
CA THR A 185 1.57 4.00 -2.94
C THR A 185 0.84 4.53 -4.18
N ALA A 186 0.48 3.64 -5.10
CA ALA A 186 -0.47 3.97 -6.17
C ALA A 186 -1.86 4.40 -5.63
N GLY A 187 -2.15 4.11 -4.35
CA GLY A 187 -3.41 4.41 -3.67
C GLY A 187 -3.23 5.36 -2.49
N PRO A 188 -3.88 5.12 -1.33
CA PRO A 188 -3.66 5.94 -0.15
C PRO A 188 -2.21 5.79 0.33
N GLU A 189 -1.67 6.81 1.02
CA GLU A 189 -0.43 6.58 1.75
C GLU A 189 -0.63 5.50 2.82
N VAL A 190 0.45 4.79 3.11
CA VAL A 190 0.45 3.67 4.04
C VAL A 190 1.55 3.86 5.08
N ILE A 191 1.21 3.68 6.36
CA ILE A 191 2.19 3.48 7.43
C ILE A 191 2.67 2.04 7.36
N LEU A 192 3.97 1.83 7.22
CA LEU A 192 4.59 0.51 7.25
C LEU A 192 5.13 0.21 8.66
N ILE A 193 4.60 -0.83 9.29
CA ILE A 193 5.01 -1.31 10.62
C ILE A 193 5.55 -2.73 10.47
N HIS A 194 6.78 -2.95 10.91
CA HIS A 194 7.44 -4.25 10.89
C HIS A 194 8.62 -4.29 11.87
N LYS A 195 9.09 -5.48 12.23
CA LYS A 195 10.26 -5.67 13.11
C LYS A 195 11.56 -5.99 12.39
N ARG A 196 11.49 -6.41 11.12
CA ARG A 196 12.66 -6.86 10.35
C ARG A 196 13.39 -5.66 9.73
N ASP A 197 14.71 -5.73 9.60
CA ASP A 197 15.46 -4.67 8.91
C ASP A 197 15.25 -4.66 7.39
N ALA A 198 14.85 -5.80 6.82
CA ALA A 198 14.52 -5.89 5.40
C ALA A 198 13.18 -5.21 5.08
N LEU A 199 13.06 -4.67 3.87
CA LEU A 199 11.78 -4.16 3.34
C LEU A 199 10.91 -5.31 2.81
N PRO A 200 9.56 -5.14 2.78
CA PRO A 200 8.63 -6.12 2.22
C PRO A 200 8.66 -6.19 0.68
N TRP A 201 9.54 -5.42 0.05
CA TRP A 201 9.85 -5.47 -1.38
C TRP A 201 11.36 -5.51 -1.59
N ARG A 202 11.78 -5.91 -2.79
CA ARG A 202 13.19 -5.93 -3.20
C ARG A 202 13.35 -5.39 -4.63
N PRO A 203 14.51 -4.82 -4.98
CA PRO A 203 14.80 -4.40 -6.34
C PRO A 203 14.68 -5.55 -7.33
N VAL A 204 14.17 -5.27 -8.53
CA VAL A 204 14.11 -6.23 -9.63
C VAL A 204 15.42 -6.15 -10.42
N PRO A 205 16.16 -7.25 -10.61
CA PRO A 205 17.35 -7.24 -11.47
C PRO A 205 16.97 -6.89 -12.93
N VAL A 206 17.78 -6.06 -13.58
CA VAL A 206 17.58 -5.67 -15.00
C VAL A 206 17.40 -6.87 -15.92
N GLU A 207 18.23 -7.90 -15.76
CA GLU A 207 18.15 -9.11 -16.59
C GLU A 207 16.81 -9.82 -16.43
N ARG A 208 16.33 -9.96 -15.19
CA ARG A 208 15.05 -10.61 -14.92
C ARG A 208 13.89 -9.80 -15.49
N TYR A 209 13.91 -8.48 -15.33
CA TYR A 209 12.88 -7.61 -15.89
C TYR A 209 12.81 -7.71 -17.42
N LEU A 210 13.95 -7.60 -18.11
CA LEU A 210 14.02 -7.71 -19.56
C LEU A 210 13.59 -9.09 -20.06
N GLN A 211 13.98 -10.17 -19.38
CA GLN A 211 13.54 -11.53 -19.72
C GLN A 211 12.02 -11.68 -19.62
N THR A 212 11.38 -11.10 -18.61
CA THR A 212 9.91 -11.08 -18.51
C THR A 212 9.28 -10.30 -19.66
N LEU A 213 9.78 -9.10 -19.99
CA LEU A 213 9.26 -8.34 -21.12
C LEU A 213 9.40 -9.07 -22.45
N ILE A 214 10.53 -9.75 -22.67
CA ILE A 214 10.76 -10.58 -23.86
C ILE A 214 9.73 -11.71 -23.91
N SER A 215 9.56 -12.44 -22.81
CA SER A 215 8.59 -13.55 -22.72
C SER A 215 7.14 -13.07 -22.96
N ASP A 216 6.77 -11.92 -22.43
CA ASP A 216 5.43 -11.35 -22.61
C ASP A 216 5.20 -10.92 -24.07
N GLU A 217 6.16 -10.23 -24.69
CA GLU A 217 6.05 -9.85 -26.11
C GLU A 217 6.09 -11.09 -27.04
N GLU A 218 6.86 -12.13 -26.73
CA GLU A 218 6.85 -13.40 -27.47
C GLU A 218 5.49 -14.11 -27.37
N THR A 219 4.88 -14.12 -26.17
CA THR A 219 3.53 -14.68 -25.97
C THR A 219 2.50 -13.91 -26.79
N LEU A 220 2.55 -12.58 -26.76
CA LEU A 220 1.68 -11.73 -27.56
C LEU A 220 1.93 -11.92 -29.06
N HIS A 221 3.19 -12.02 -29.49
CA HIS A 221 3.57 -12.25 -30.88
C HIS A 221 2.99 -13.57 -31.41
N ALA A 222 3.10 -14.65 -30.63
CA ALA A 222 2.49 -15.94 -31.00
C ALA A 222 0.96 -15.86 -31.11
N GLY A 223 0.30 -15.06 -30.26
CA GLY A 223 -1.13 -14.77 -30.39
C GLY A 223 -1.49 -14.03 -31.67
N PHE A 224 -0.70 -13.02 -32.04
CA PHE A 224 -0.86 -12.25 -33.27
C PHE A 224 -0.69 -13.11 -34.52
N GLN A 225 0.32 -13.99 -34.55
CA GLN A 225 0.53 -14.93 -35.66
C GLN A 225 -0.69 -15.83 -35.90
N LYS A 226 -1.34 -16.30 -34.83
CA LYS A 226 -2.57 -17.09 -34.93
C LYS A 226 -3.74 -16.28 -35.49
N GLN A 227 -3.89 -15.02 -35.08
CA GLN A 227 -4.93 -14.12 -35.59
C GLN A 227 -4.70 -13.74 -37.07
N MET A 228 -3.44 -13.56 -37.48
CA MET A 228 -3.09 -13.31 -38.88
C MET A 228 -3.50 -14.45 -39.80
N ALA A 229 -3.37 -15.71 -39.35
CA ALA A 229 -3.75 -16.89 -40.13
C ALA A 229 -5.26 -16.92 -40.46
N SER A 230 -6.11 -16.27 -39.65
CA SER A 230 -7.55 -16.21 -39.86
C SER A 230 -8.06 -14.88 -40.45
N THR A 231 -7.20 -13.86 -40.59
CA THR A 231 -7.60 -12.54 -41.08
C THR A 231 -7.37 -12.39 -42.59
N GLN A 232 -8.37 -11.86 -43.30
CA GLN A 232 -8.33 -11.60 -44.75
C GLN A 232 -8.60 -10.12 -45.07
N GLY A 233 -8.25 -9.68 -46.27
CA GLY A 233 -8.52 -8.31 -46.76
C GLY A 233 -7.61 -7.24 -46.16
N ALA A 234 -8.08 -6.00 -46.14
CA ALA A 234 -7.28 -4.81 -45.76
C ALA A 234 -6.66 -4.88 -44.35
N GLY A 235 -7.31 -5.59 -43.41
CA GLY A 235 -6.78 -5.78 -42.05
C GLY A 235 -5.53 -6.67 -41.99
N LYS A 236 -5.25 -7.48 -43.03
CA LYS A 236 -4.07 -8.37 -43.05
C LYS A 236 -2.76 -7.59 -43.12
N ALA A 237 -2.67 -6.56 -43.96
CA ALA A 237 -1.46 -5.76 -44.11
C ALA A 237 -1.11 -4.97 -42.84
N GLU A 238 -2.12 -4.47 -42.12
CA GLU A 238 -1.93 -3.80 -40.84
C GLU A 238 -1.42 -4.76 -39.75
N LEU A 239 -1.99 -5.97 -39.69
CA LEU A 239 -1.53 -7.01 -38.78
C LEU A 239 -0.11 -7.48 -39.11
N GLU A 240 0.23 -7.65 -40.38
CA GLU A 240 1.59 -8.01 -40.82
C GLU A 240 2.62 -6.95 -40.35
N LYS A 241 2.28 -5.67 -40.52
CA LYS A 241 3.12 -4.57 -40.03
C LYS A 241 3.26 -4.59 -38.51
N ALA A 242 2.14 -4.71 -37.78
CA ALA A 242 2.16 -4.78 -36.31
C ALA A 242 2.98 -5.99 -35.79
N ASN A 243 2.93 -7.11 -36.51
CA ASN A 243 3.70 -8.31 -36.20
C ASN A 243 5.20 -8.10 -36.43
N ALA A 244 5.59 -7.49 -37.55
CA ALA A 244 6.99 -7.14 -37.83
C ALA A 244 7.56 -6.12 -36.82
N ASP A 245 6.77 -5.10 -36.46
CA ASP A 245 7.13 -4.13 -35.42
C ASP A 245 7.34 -4.83 -34.07
N ARG A 246 6.49 -5.80 -33.73
CA ARG A 246 6.61 -6.59 -32.49
C ARG A 246 7.85 -7.48 -32.49
N GLN A 247 8.14 -8.18 -33.58
CA GLN A 247 9.36 -8.96 -33.71
C GLN A 247 10.60 -8.07 -33.55
N THR A 248 10.61 -6.89 -34.17
CA THR A 248 11.68 -5.90 -34.02
C THR A 248 11.89 -5.48 -32.56
N ARG A 249 10.80 -5.30 -31.79
CA ARG A 249 10.90 -5.01 -30.35
C ARG A 249 11.56 -6.17 -29.60
N ILE A 250 11.13 -7.41 -29.82
CA ILE A 250 11.70 -8.61 -29.18
C ILE A 250 13.21 -8.68 -29.45
N ASP A 251 13.62 -8.53 -30.71
CA ASP A 251 15.03 -8.61 -31.11
C ASP A 251 15.85 -7.48 -30.49
N THR A 252 15.29 -6.26 -30.42
CA THR A 252 15.92 -5.13 -29.73
C THR A 252 16.16 -5.44 -28.25
N MET A 253 15.15 -5.98 -27.55
CA MET A 253 15.29 -6.32 -26.13
C MET A 253 16.34 -7.43 -25.91
N LYS A 254 16.36 -8.45 -26.76
CA LYS A 254 17.37 -9.53 -26.72
C LYS A 254 18.79 -8.98 -26.96
N GLN A 255 18.95 -8.10 -27.94
CA GLN A 255 20.23 -7.47 -28.23
C GLN A 255 20.70 -6.60 -27.06
N GLN A 256 19.81 -5.81 -26.46
CA GLN A 256 20.13 -5.02 -25.27
C GLN A 256 20.58 -5.90 -24.12
N LEU A 257 19.84 -6.97 -23.80
CA LEU A 257 20.22 -7.92 -22.76
C LEU A 257 21.61 -8.53 -23.01
N ALA A 258 21.92 -8.87 -24.27
CA ALA A 258 23.22 -9.40 -24.66
C ALA A 258 24.37 -8.38 -24.46
N GLN A 259 24.11 -7.08 -24.62
CA GLN A 259 25.09 -6.00 -24.46
C GLN A 259 25.35 -5.63 -22.99
N LEU A 260 24.46 -5.99 -22.06
CA LEU A 260 24.66 -5.70 -20.64
C LEU A 260 25.77 -6.56 -20.04
N SER A 261 26.68 -5.92 -19.31
CA SER A 261 27.67 -6.60 -18.47
C SER A 261 27.01 -7.38 -17.32
N PRO A 262 27.69 -8.37 -16.71
CA PRO A 262 27.15 -9.07 -15.55
C PRO A 262 26.73 -8.15 -14.41
N ALA A 263 27.48 -7.07 -14.15
CA ALA A 263 27.13 -6.09 -13.12
C ALA A 263 25.84 -5.33 -13.45
N GLN A 264 25.66 -4.90 -14.72
CA GLN A 264 24.45 -4.20 -15.15
C GLN A 264 23.22 -5.11 -15.14
N ARG A 265 23.39 -6.40 -15.46
CA ARG A 265 22.30 -7.40 -15.40
C ARG A 265 21.75 -7.59 -13.99
N GLN A 266 22.64 -7.54 -12.99
CA GLN A 266 22.31 -7.70 -11.57
C GLN A 266 21.94 -6.38 -10.87
N ALA A 267 22.13 -5.23 -11.52
CA ALA A 267 21.67 -3.94 -11.01
C ALA A 267 20.13 -3.91 -10.95
N GLY A 268 19.59 -3.02 -10.09
CA GLY A 268 18.15 -2.78 -10.04
C GLY A 268 17.64 -2.13 -11.33
N ALA A 269 16.50 -2.59 -11.84
CA ALA A 269 15.82 -1.98 -12.96
C ALA A 269 15.12 -0.68 -12.51
N CYS A 270 15.10 0.33 -13.38
CA CYS A 270 14.40 1.58 -13.13
C CYS A 270 13.65 2.05 -14.37
N ASN A 271 12.46 2.63 -14.19
CA ASN A 271 11.79 3.37 -15.25
C ASN A 271 12.50 4.71 -15.47
N ALA A 272 12.71 5.09 -16.73
CA ALA A 272 13.27 6.38 -17.07
C ALA A 272 12.25 7.50 -16.80
N ALA A 273 12.69 8.59 -16.15
CA ALA A 273 11.88 9.78 -15.85
C ALA A 273 11.17 10.39 -17.07
N ARG A 274 11.81 10.26 -18.25
CA ARG A 274 11.26 10.65 -19.55
C ARG A 274 11.63 9.58 -20.55
N ARG A 275 10.62 8.99 -21.19
CA ARG A 275 10.86 8.13 -22.36
C ARG A 275 11.52 8.99 -23.44
N LYS A 276 12.78 8.72 -23.75
CA LYS A 276 13.42 9.35 -24.90
C LYS A 276 12.68 8.86 -26.15
N ARG A 277 12.48 9.75 -27.13
CA ARG A 277 11.90 9.35 -28.42
C ARG A 277 12.83 8.29 -29.04
N GLY A 278 12.32 7.08 -29.23
CA GLY A 278 13.10 5.93 -29.72
C GLY A 278 13.53 4.92 -28.65
N ASP A 279 13.38 5.24 -27.36
CA ASP A 279 13.51 4.23 -26.30
C ASP A 279 12.26 3.36 -26.28
N ILE A 280 12.38 2.18 -26.89
CA ILE A 280 11.30 1.21 -27.01
C ILE A 280 10.88 0.67 -25.63
N ILE A 281 11.83 0.58 -24.68
CA ILE A 281 11.61 -0.07 -23.38
C ILE A 281 11.41 0.93 -22.24
N GLY A 282 11.93 2.16 -22.36
CA GLY A 282 11.80 3.18 -21.33
C GLY A 282 12.51 2.85 -20.00
N LEU A 283 13.53 1.99 -20.05
CA LEU A 283 14.35 1.64 -18.88
C LEU A 283 15.57 2.54 -18.76
N ASP A 284 15.94 2.82 -17.52
CA ASP A 284 17.23 3.41 -17.15
C ASP A 284 18.05 2.40 -16.36
N PHE A 285 19.04 1.79 -17.01
CA PHE A 285 19.91 0.78 -16.41
C PHE A 285 20.89 1.34 -15.37
N ASN A 286 21.02 2.67 -15.29
CA ASN A 286 21.89 3.33 -14.32
C ASN A 286 21.10 3.94 -13.16
N CYS A 287 19.76 3.87 -13.19
CA CYS A 287 18.90 4.46 -12.16
C CYS A 287 19.29 5.90 -11.78
N GLY A 288 19.50 6.73 -12.81
CA GLY A 288 19.94 8.10 -12.65
C GLY A 288 18.90 9.00 -11.95
N PRO A 289 19.27 10.26 -11.68
CA PRO A 289 18.38 11.22 -11.02
C PRO A 289 17.02 11.34 -11.74
N GLY A 290 15.93 11.09 -10.98
CA GLY A 290 14.56 11.14 -11.48
C GLY A 290 14.02 9.83 -12.03
N SER A 291 14.87 8.80 -12.17
CA SER A 291 14.40 7.45 -12.51
C SER A 291 13.67 6.83 -11.33
N GLU A 292 12.69 5.99 -11.63
CA GLU A 292 11.82 5.35 -10.64
C GLU A 292 12.22 3.87 -10.50
N PRO A 293 12.81 3.45 -9.36
CA PRO A 293 13.21 2.07 -9.17
C PRO A 293 12.06 1.10 -9.30
N LEU A 294 12.32 -0.06 -9.91
CA LEU A 294 11.37 -1.16 -10.00
C LEU A 294 11.65 -2.18 -8.91
N VAL A 295 10.59 -2.55 -8.21
CA VAL A 295 10.61 -3.51 -7.12
C VAL A 295 9.57 -4.60 -7.34
N GLU A 296 9.80 -5.73 -6.69
CA GLU A 296 8.84 -6.82 -6.58
C GLU A 296 8.60 -7.16 -5.10
N PRO A 297 7.48 -7.82 -4.76
CA PRO A 297 7.27 -8.33 -3.41
C PRO A 297 8.40 -9.24 -2.96
N ASN A 298 8.93 -9.01 -1.76
CA ASN A 298 9.97 -9.85 -1.19
C ASN A 298 9.34 -11.10 -0.57
N GLN A 299 9.18 -12.17 -1.35
CA GLN A 299 8.57 -13.43 -0.87
C GLN A 299 9.38 -14.07 0.28
N ASP A 300 10.69 -13.82 0.34
CA ASP A 300 11.58 -14.28 1.42
C ASP A 300 11.51 -13.42 2.68
N TYR A 301 10.66 -12.38 2.70
CA TYR A 301 10.47 -11.51 3.85
C TYR A 301 9.95 -12.27 5.08
N PHE A 302 9.07 -13.26 4.86
CA PHE A 302 8.43 -13.98 5.94
C PHE A 302 9.31 -15.07 6.55
N THR A 303 9.25 -15.20 7.87
CA THR A 303 9.89 -16.27 8.63
C THR A 303 9.21 -17.60 8.30
N ARG A 304 9.93 -18.49 7.60
CA ARG A 304 9.40 -19.77 7.09
C ARG A 304 8.93 -20.75 8.17
N SER A 305 9.45 -20.63 9.39
CA SER A 305 9.07 -21.47 10.54
C SER A 305 7.90 -20.92 11.36
N ALA A 306 7.41 -19.72 11.04
CA ALA A 306 6.35 -19.09 11.80
C ALA A 306 4.98 -19.72 11.50
N PRO A 307 4.05 -19.80 12.48
CA PRO A 307 2.67 -20.24 12.25
C PRO A 307 1.95 -19.42 11.16
N LYS A 308 0.92 -19.99 10.52
CA LYS A 308 0.16 -19.29 9.47
C LYS A 308 -0.51 -18.01 9.98
N GLY A 309 -0.96 -18.01 11.24
CA GLY A 309 -1.53 -16.86 11.91
C GLY A 309 -0.54 -15.77 12.35
N SER A 310 0.75 -15.90 12.01
CA SER A 310 1.76 -14.92 12.44
C SER A 310 1.58 -13.57 11.76
N LEU A 311 1.76 -12.47 12.50
CA LEU A 311 1.63 -11.10 12.03
C LEU A 311 3.02 -10.49 11.88
N GLN A 312 3.61 -10.50 10.67
CA GLN A 312 5.03 -10.13 10.47
C GLN A 312 5.24 -8.77 9.79
N VAL A 313 4.21 -8.26 9.11
CA VAL A 313 4.18 -6.91 8.54
C VAL A 313 2.76 -6.36 8.62
N LEU A 314 2.63 -5.08 8.90
CA LEU A 314 1.37 -4.36 9.02
C LEU A 314 1.41 -3.08 8.17
N ALA A 315 0.45 -2.96 7.27
CA ALA A 315 0.12 -1.74 6.52
C ALA A 315 -1.08 -1.05 7.20
N ILE A 316 -0.96 0.22 7.59
CA ILE A 316 -2.11 1.02 8.05
C ILE A 316 -2.38 2.17 7.07
N SER A 317 -3.63 2.32 6.64
CA SER A 317 -4.06 3.43 5.79
C SER A 317 -5.46 3.91 6.15
N THR A 318 -5.86 5.08 5.65
CA THR A 318 -7.28 5.49 5.62
C THR A 318 -7.79 5.51 4.18
N THR A 319 -9.11 5.64 3.98
CA THR A 319 -9.73 5.85 2.65
C THR A 319 -9.05 6.93 1.82
N TRP A 320 -8.47 7.95 2.45
CA TRP A 320 -7.87 9.10 1.78
C TRP A 320 -6.42 9.33 2.19
N GLY A 321 -5.74 8.28 2.66
CA GLY A 321 -4.33 8.37 3.04
C GLY A 321 -4.05 8.88 4.45
N VAL A 322 -2.78 8.96 4.79
CA VAL A 322 -2.28 9.06 6.17
C VAL A 322 -1.83 10.46 6.53
N LEU A 323 -1.19 11.16 5.59
CA LEU A 323 -0.66 12.48 5.86
C LEU A 323 -1.75 13.56 5.75
N PRO A 324 -1.68 14.64 6.55
CA PRO A 324 -2.50 15.81 6.30
C PRO A 324 -2.24 16.30 4.88
N ARG A 325 -3.29 16.45 4.09
CA ARG A 325 -3.19 17.08 2.78
C ARG A 325 -4.04 18.34 2.76
N ASN A 326 -3.62 19.33 1.96
CA ASN A 326 -4.37 20.57 1.73
C ASN A 326 -5.68 20.34 0.95
N ASP A 327 -5.95 19.10 0.56
CA ASP A 327 -7.17 18.68 -0.11
C ASP A 327 -8.37 19.01 0.78
N ARG A 328 -9.39 19.55 0.13
CA ARG A 328 -10.76 19.60 0.62
C ARG A 328 -11.25 18.18 0.87
N MET A 329 -10.81 17.53 1.94
CA MET A 329 -11.38 16.26 2.36
C MET A 329 -12.87 16.52 2.58
N PRO A 330 -13.75 15.97 1.73
CA PRO A 330 -15.16 16.33 1.80
C PRO A 330 -15.81 15.80 3.07
N ASN A 331 -15.14 14.88 3.78
CA ASN A 331 -15.71 14.14 4.88
C ASN A 331 -14.95 14.37 6.19
N VAL A 332 -15.65 14.93 7.19
CA VAL A 332 -15.17 15.15 8.56
C VAL A 332 -14.64 13.87 9.21
N LEU A 333 -15.30 12.72 8.99
CA LEU A 333 -14.88 11.45 9.60
C LEU A 333 -13.51 11.01 9.09
N GLY A 334 -13.18 11.32 7.83
CA GLY A 334 -11.85 11.07 7.29
C GLY A 334 -10.76 11.81 8.02
N ARG A 335 -11.04 13.08 8.36
CA ARG A 335 -10.13 13.90 9.14
C ARG A 335 -9.96 13.34 10.55
N LYS A 336 -11.05 12.92 11.21
CA LYS A 336 -11.00 12.27 12.53
C LYS A 336 -10.19 10.96 12.51
N LEU A 337 -10.46 10.08 11.55
CA LEU A 337 -9.72 8.81 11.40
C LEU A 337 -8.24 9.03 11.07
N ARG A 338 -7.90 10.09 10.33
CA ARG A 338 -6.51 10.42 10.04
C ARG A 338 -5.81 11.02 11.27
N ALA A 339 -6.45 11.97 11.95
CA ALA A 339 -5.91 12.58 13.16
C ALA A 339 -5.64 11.53 14.25
N SER A 340 -6.52 10.53 14.37
CA SER A 340 -6.30 9.45 15.33
C SER A 340 -5.04 8.62 15.03
N LEU A 341 -4.57 8.53 13.78
CA LEU A 341 -3.32 7.80 13.46
C LEU A 341 -2.09 8.39 14.15
N SER A 342 -2.02 9.73 14.30
CA SER A 342 -0.91 10.37 15.01
C SER A 342 -0.98 10.19 16.54
N GLU A 343 -2.14 9.82 17.06
CA GLU A 343 -2.39 9.62 18.50
C GLU A 343 -2.40 8.14 18.90
N MET A 344 -2.38 7.22 17.92
CA MET A 344 -2.33 5.79 18.17
C MET A 344 -0.97 5.36 18.70
N ASP A 345 -0.98 4.39 19.61
CA ASP A 345 0.24 3.72 20.07
C ASP A 345 0.71 2.68 19.04
N LEU A 346 1.31 3.19 17.95
CA LEU A 346 1.83 2.36 16.86
C LEU A 346 2.95 1.42 17.33
N LYS A 347 3.67 1.78 18.40
CA LYS A 347 4.70 0.93 19.00
C LYS A 347 4.07 -0.25 19.75
N ALA A 348 2.97 -0.03 20.47
CA ALA A 348 2.21 -1.14 21.06
C ALA A 348 1.67 -2.08 19.98
N LEU A 349 1.19 -1.56 18.84
CA LEU A 349 0.79 -2.41 17.71
C LEU A 349 1.97 -3.25 17.19
N GLN A 350 3.14 -2.64 16.97
CA GLN A 350 4.35 -3.36 16.57
C GLN A 350 4.77 -4.42 17.62
N ALA A 351 4.64 -4.13 18.91
CA ALA A 351 4.98 -5.06 19.98
C ALA A 351 4.05 -6.28 20.04
N MET A 352 2.82 -6.16 19.53
CA MET A 352 1.86 -7.27 19.42
C MET A 352 2.06 -8.14 18.17
N MET A 353 2.90 -7.70 17.23
CA MET A 353 3.30 -8.48 16.06
C MET A 353 4.35 -9.54 16.45
N ASP A 354 4.59 -10.52 15.58
CA ASP A 354 5.61 -11.57 15.81
C ASP A 354 7.01 -11.09 15.42
#